data_AF-A0A523XMX2-F1
#
_entry.id   AF-A0A523XMX2-F1
#
_cell.length_a   1.000
_cell.length_b   1.000
_cell.length_c   1.000
_cell.angle_alpha   90.00
_cell.angle_beta   90.00
_cell.angle_gamma   90.00
#
_symmetry.space_group_name_H-M   'P 1'
#
loop_
_entity.id
_entity.type
_entity.pdbx_description
1 polymer ?
#
loop_
_entity_poly.entity_id
_entity_poly.type
_entity_poly.pdbx_seq_one_letter_code
_entity_poly.pdbx_strand_id
1 'polypeptide(L)'
;MPLEWVPCRFIDQEINVRFNRPPILTKKPGAPDGFVWGDETFQVCDILSTWFDYQRRGRMAKNMIPAHRRTAAQRGSWGVGRFYFRVLTEEGRVFDLYYDRSPKKAADRAGHWFLWREMEAR
;
A
#
# COMPACT_ATOMS: atom_id res chain seq x y z
N MET A 1 -19.54 1.24 -19.31
CA MET A 1 -19.23 0.09 -18.45
C MET A 1 -17.93 0.43 -17.73
N PRO A 2 -17.87 0.45 -16.39
CA PRO A 2 -16.60 0.61 -15.70
C PRO A 2 -15.68 -0.57 -16.09
N LEU A 3 -14.42 -0.28 -16.45
CA LEU A 3 -13.40 -1.30 -16.70
C LEU A 3 -13.26 -2.17 -15.45
N GLU A 4 -13.48 -3.47 -15.61
CA GLU A 4 -13.27 -4.43 -14.53
C GLU A 4 -11.79 -4.84 -14.54
N TRP A 5 -11.15 -4.79 -13.38
CA TRP A 5 -9.75 -5.18 -13.23
C TRP A 5 -9.67 -6.51 -12.52
N VAL A 6 -9.10 -7.51 -13.19
CA VAL A 6 -8.90 -8.85 -12.63
C VAL A 6 -7.42 -9.10 -12.34
N PRO A 7 -7.07 -9.76 -11.22
CA PRO A 7 -5.70 -10.17 -10.96
C PRO A 7 -5.21 -11.16 -12.02
N CYS A 8 -4.13 -10.85 -12.71
CA CYS A 8 -3.48 -11.78 -13.65
C CYS A 8 -2.25 -12.45 -13.03
N ARG A 9 -1.55 -11.78 -12.10
CA ARG A 9 -0.35 -12.32 -11.44
C ARG A 9 -0.25 -11.87 -9.99
N PHE A 10 -0.05 -12.82 -9.07
CA PHE A 10 0.27 -12.53 -7.67
C PHE A 10 1.79 -12.47 -7.46
N ILE A 11 2.26 -11.46 -6.71
CA ILE A 11 3.68 -11.17 -6.55
C ILE A 11 4.07 -11.13 -5.06
N ASP A 12 3.44 -10.26 -4.27
CA ASP A 12 3.70 -10.03 -2.83
C ASP A 12 5.19 -9.85 -2.47
N GLN A 13 5.88 -9.00 -3.22
CA GLN A 13 7.32 -8.72 -3.03
C GLN A 13 7.55 -7.30 -2.54
N GLU A 14 8.58 -7.13 -1.70
CA GLU A 14 9.03 -5.81 -1.27
C GLU A 14 9.65 -5.06 -2.45
N ILE A 15 9.33 -3.77 -2.59
CA ILE A 15 9.78 -2.92 -3.69
C ILE A 15 10.36 -1.62 -3.16
N ASN A 16 11.30 -1.06 -3.93
CA ASN A 16 11.79 0.30 -3.69
C ASN A 16 10.93 1.28 -4.49
N VAL A 17 10.34 2.25 -3.81
CA VAL A 17 9.54 3.30 -4.46
C VAL A 17 10.33 4.60 -4.62
N ARG A 18 9.96 5.39 -5.62
CA ARG A 18 10.48 6.73 -5.87
C ARG A 18 9.36 7.75 -5.74
N PHE A 19 9.71 8.91 -5.19
CA PHE A 19 8.83 10.06 -5.12
C PHE A 19 9.55 11.25 -5.78
N ASN A 20 8.96 11.83 -6.82
CA ASN A 20 9.48 13.01 -7.53
C ASN A 20 9.41 14.27 -6.66
N ARG A 21 8.46 14.31 -5.71
CA ARG A 21 8.42 15.31 -4.64
C ARG A 21 8.51 14.62 -3.29
N PRO A 22 9.37 15.09 -2.37
CA PRO A 22 9.40 14.51 -1.03
C PRO A 22 8.01 14.62 -0.39
N PRO A 23 7.44 13.51 0.14
CA PRO A 23 6.08 13.53 0.68
C PRO A 23 6.01 14.52 1.86
N ILE A 24 5.14 15.52 1.73
CA ILE A 24 4.92 16.61 2.71
C ILE A 24 4.48 16.05 4.09
N LEU A 25 3.92 14.84 4.14
CA LEU A 25 3.48 14.16 5.35
C LEU A 25 4.12 12.77 5.48
N THR A 26 5.15 12.66 6.31
CA THR A 26 5.94 11.42 6.58
C THR A 26 5.11 10.21 7.00
N LYS A 27 3.87 10.40 7.49
CA LYS A 27 3.03 9.33 8.07
C LYS A 27 1.87 8.86 7.18
N LYS A 28 1.63 9.49 6.04
CA LYS A 28 0.63 9.09 5.03
C LYS A 28 1.23 9.37 3.65
N PRO A 29 2.08 8.47 3.13
CA PRO A 29 2.61 8.67 1.80
C PRO A 29 1.46 8.59 0.78
N GLY A 30 1.52 9.41 -0.25
CA GLY A 30 0.68 9.25 -1.44
C GLY A 30 1.10 8.02 -2.24
N ALA A 31 0.46 7.79 -3.39
CA ALA A 31 0.97 6.81 -4.34
C ALA A 31 2.40 7.21 -4.77
N PRO A 32 3.29 6.24 -5.01
CA PRO A 32 4.63 6.54 -5.50
C PRO A 32 4.58 7.02 -6.95
N ASP A 33 5.54 7.85 -7.35
CA ASP A 33 5.72 8.28 -8.73
C ASP A 33 6.37 7.18 -9.59
N GLY A 34 7.00 6.19 -8.95
CA GLY A 34 7.56 5.03 -9.62
C GLY A 34 8.06 3.99 -8.63
N PHE A 35 8.39 2.80 -9.11
CA PHE A 35 8.94 1.73 -8.28
C PHE A 35 9.89 0.83 -9.06
N VAL A 36 10.77 0.16 -8.34
CA VAL A 36 11.72 -0.83 -8.87
C VAL A 36 11.25 -2.22 -8.44
N TRP A 37 11.07 -3.11 -9.40
CA TRP A 37 10.75 -4.51 -9.17
C TRP A 37 11.65 -5.40 -10.03
N GLY A 38 12.42 -6.27 -9.39
CA GLY A 38 13.51 -6.98 -10.05
C GLY A 38 14.57 -6.00 -10.55
N ASP A 39 14.95 -6.13 -11.82
CA ASP A 39 15.88 -5.22 -12.51
C ASP A 39 15.15 -4.15 -13.34
N GLU A 40 13.81 -4.09 -13.26
CA GLU A 40 12.97 -3.16 -14.02
C GLU A 40 12.49 -1.99 -13.14
N THR A 41 12.42 -0.80 -13.75
CA THR A 41 11.87 0.40 -13.12
C THR A 41 10.58 0.78 -13.83
N PHE A 42 9.49 0.90 -13.07
CA PHE A 42 8.18 1.29 -13.56
C PHE A 42 7.87 2.72 -13.12
N GLN A 43 7.49 3.58 -14.07
CA GLN A 43 6.99 4.93 -13.79
C GLN A 43 5.48 4.89 -13.66
N VAL A 44 4.93 5.46 -12.59
CA VAL A 44 3.49 5.58 -12.36
C VAL A 44 2.99 6.82 -13.08
N CYS A 45 2.10 6.64 -14.06
CA CYS A 45 1.51 7.74 -14.81
C CYS A 45 0.11 8.10 -14.31
N ASP A 46 -0.64 7.14 -13.74
CA ASP A 46 -1.97 7.39 -13.18
C ASP A 46 -2.29 6.49 -11.98
N ILE A 47 -3.20 6.97 -11.12
CA ILE A 47 -3.69 6.26 -9.93
C ILE A 47 -5.15 5.91 -10.16
N LEU A 48 -5.40 4.65 -10.53
CA LEU A 48 -6.75 4.18 -10.85
C LEU A 48 -7.63 3.99 -9.60
N SER A 49 -7.02 3.68 -8.45
CA SER A 49 -7.76 3.54 -7.20
C SER A 49 -6.86 3.65 -5.97
N THR A 50 -7.41 4.07 -4.84
CA THR A 50 -6.71 4.08 -3.54
C THR A 50 -7.68 3.62 -2.46
N TRP A 51 -7.26 2.69 -1.62
CA TRP A 51 -8.06 2.21 -0.49
C TRP A 51 -7.17 1.91 0.71
N PHE A 52 -7.78 1.85 1.90
CA PHE A 52 -7.05 1.60 3.14
C PHE A 52 -7.68 0.44 3.90
N ASP A 53 -6.85 -0.47 4.38
CA ASP A 53 -7.27 -1.53 5.29
C ASP A 53 -6.91 -1.15 6.73
N TYR A 54 -7.94 -0.87 7.53
CA TYR A 54 -7.85 -0.54 8.95
C TYR A 54 -7.68 -1.78 9.85
N GLN A 55 -7.65 -2.99 9.30
CA GLN A 55 -7.61 -4.21 10.11
C GLN A 55 -6.23 -4.43 10.75
N ARG A 56 -6.23 -4.63 12.08
CA ARG A 56 -5.05 -5.07 12.85
C ARG A 56 -4.95 -6.60 12.77
N ARG A 57 -3.83 -7.16 12.28
CA ARG A 57 -3.53 -8.60 12.30
C ARG A 57 -2.40 -8.95 13.29
N GLY A 58 -2.36 -10.19 13.78
CA GLY A 58 -1.28 -10.72 14.65
C GLY A 58 -1.46 -10.48 16.16
N ARG A 59 -0.34 -10.38 16.90
CA ARG A 59 -0.28 -10.28 18.39
C ARG A 59 -1.12 -9.12 18.96
N MET A 60 -1.34 -8.06 18.17
CA MET A 60 -2.14 -6.87 18.51
C MET A 60 -3.66 -7.08 18.46
N ALA A 61 -4.15 -8.19 17.89
CA ALA A 61 -5.56 -8.58 18.00
C ALA A 61 -5.93 -9.00 19.44
N LYS A 62 -4.95 -9.45 20.23
CA LYS A 62 -5.17 -10.01 21.59
C LYS A 62 -5.26 -8.94 22.70
N ASN A 63 -4.83 -7.71 22.45
CA ASN A 63 -4.91 -6.59 23.42
C ASN A 63 -6.06 -5.63 23.07
N MET A 64 -7.30 -6.16 23.03
CA MET A 64 -8.49 -5.37 22.73
C MET A 64 -9.35 -5.16 23.97
N ILE A 65 -9.21 -4.01 24.62
CA ILE A 65 -10.23 -3.51 25.55
C ILE A 65 -11.42 -2.99 24.70
N PRO A 66 -12.67 -3.43 24.97
CA PRO A 66 -13.84 -3.15 24.13
C PRO A 66 -14.12 -1.68 23.82
N ALA A 67 -13.75 -0.76 24.72
CA ALA A 67 -14.06 0.67 24.64
C ALA A 67 -13.41 1.40 23.45
N HIS A 68 -12.30 0.90 22.90
CA HIS A 68 -11.57 1.56 21.81
C HIS A 68 -11.89 1.04 20.40
N ARG A 69 -12.78 0.04 20.27
CA ARG A 69 -13.10 -0.63 19.00
C ARG A 69 -13.68 0.31 17.94
N ARG A 70 -14.70 1.10 18.30
CA ARG A 70 -15.42 1.95 17.33
C ARG A 70 -14.56 3.10 16.83
N THR A 71 -13.81 3.75 17.73
CA THR A 71 -12.94 4.87 17.38
C THR A 71 -11.72 4.43 16.57
N ALA A 72 -11.11 3.28 16.88
CA ALA A 72 -9.95 2.77 16.16
C ALA A 72 -10.30 2.18 14.78
N ALA A 73 -11.49 1.59 14.61
CA ALA A 73 -12.00 1.16 13.32
C ALA A 73 -12.33 2.34 12.39
N GLN A 74 -12.74 3.48 12.95
CA GLN A 74 -13.06 4.71 12.19
C GLN A 74 -11.85 5.63 11.94
N ARG A 75 -10.89 5.72 12.87
CA ARG A 75 -9.75 6.66 12.78
C ARG A 75 -8.41 5.98 12.43
N GLY A 76 -8.35 4.65 12.48
CA GLY A 76 -7.10 3.91 12.45
C GLY A 76 -6.32 4.03 13.75
N SER A 77 -5.66 2.94 14.11
CA SER A 77 -4.68 2.93 15.18
C SER A 77 -3.42 3.67 14.76
N TRP A 78 -2.81 4.46 15.66
CA TRP A 78 -1.42 4.91 15.52
C TRP A 78 -0.52 3.69 15.27
N GLY A 79 0.01 3.56 14.05
CA GLY A 79 1.04 2.57 13.71
C GLY A 79 0.60 1.24 13.07
N VAL A 80 -0.68 1.03 12.71
CA VAL A 80 -1.12 -0.25 12.10
C VAL A 80 -2.13 0.00 10.97
N GLY A 81 -1.93 -0.64 9.81
CA GLY A 81 -2.83 -0.60 8.64
C GLY A 81 -2.09 -0.45 7.30
N ARG A 82 -2.70 -0.94 6.23
CA ARG A 82 -2.08 -0.95 4.88
C ARG A 82 -2.76 0.06 3.98
N PHE A 83 -1.98 0.91 3.33
CA PHE A 83 -2.47 1.78 2.26
C PHE A 83 -2.28 1.04 0.95
N TYR A 84 -3.33 0.89 0.17
CA TYR A 84 -3.28 0.23 -1.12
C TYR A 84 -3.51 1.25 -2.24
N PHE A 85 -2.80 1.04 -3.33
CA PHE A 85 -2.85 1.88 -4.52
C PHE A 85 -2.93 0.98 -5.74
N ARG A 86 -3.91 1.20 -6.61
CA ARG A 86 -3.89 0.66 -7.96
C ARG A 86 -3.31 1.71 -8.88
N VAL A 87 -2.18 1.39 -9.51
CA VAL A 87 -1.41 2.32 -10.35
C VAL A 87 -1.34 1.80 -11.78
N LEU A 88 -1.43 2.72 -12.74
CA LEU A 88 -1.11 2.50 -14.14
C LEU A 88 0.32 2.97 -14.38
N THR A 89 1.11 2.17 -15.08
CA THR A 89 2.48 2.51 -15.47
C THR A 89 2.54 3.09 -16.87
N GLU A 90 3.63 3.78 -17.21
CA GLU A 90 3.87 4.31 -18.57
C GLU A 90 3.86 3.21 -19.64
N GLU A 91 4.23 1.98 -19.29
CA GLU A 91 4.19 0.81 -20.17
C GLU A 91 2.76 0.23 -20.33
N GLY A 92 1.74 0.87 -19.74
CA GLY A 92 0.34 0.44 -19.81
C GLY A 92 -0.01 -0.72 -18.88
N ARG A 93 0.88 -1.09 -17.96
CA ARG A 93 0.66 -2.18 -17.00
C ARG A 93 -0.03 -1.65 -15.75
N VAL A 94 -0.88 -2.45 -15.12
CA VAL A 94 -1.59 -2.06 -13.91
C VAL A 94 -1.18 -2.92 -12.74
N PHE A 95 -0.85 -2.29 -11.62
CA PHE A 95 -0.41 -3.00 -10.42
C PHE A 95 -1.16 -2.52 -9.18
N ASP A 96 -1.43 -3.45 -8.27
CA ASP A 96 -1.83 -3.11 -6.90
C ASP A 96 -0.57 -3.10 -6.01
N LEU A 97 -0.27 -1.94 -5.42
CA LEU A 97 0.79 -1.71 -4.46
C LEU A 97 0.20 -1.57 -3.05
N TYR A 98 0.98 -1.88 -2.02
CA TYR A 98 0.63 -1.48 -0.66
C TYR A 98 1.81 -1.00 0.19
N TYR A 99 1.53 -0.05 1.06
CA TYR A 99 2.44 0.42 2.11
C TYR A 99 2.02 -0.16 3.45
N ASP A 100 2.86 -1.01 4.04
CA ASP A 100 2.67 -1.57 5.37
C ASP A 100 3.43 -0.73 6.41
N ARG A 101 2.66 -0.03 7.25
CA ARG A 101 3.20 0.83 8.32
C ARG A 101 3.53 0.08 9.61
N SER A 102 3.33 -1.24 9.65
CA SER A 102 3.47 -2.03 10.86
C SER A 102 4.95 -2.11 11.27
N PRO A 103 5.34 -1.67 12.48
CA PRO A 103 6.73 -1.71 12.90
C PRO A 103 7.18 -3.18 13.02
N LYS A 104 8.12 -3.61 12.17
CA LYS A 104 8.68 -4.97 12.24
C LYS A 104 9.79 -5.08 13.32
N LYS A 105 10.49 -3.99 13.66
CA LYS A 105 11.53 -3.91 14.72
C LYS A 105 11.53 -2.53 15.39
N ALA A 106 12.03 -2.44 16.63
CA ALA A 106 12.02 -1.19 17.43
C ALA A 106 12.81 -0.02 16.83
N ALA A 107 13.76 -0.29 15.92
CA ALA A 107 14.55 0.71 15.20
C ALA A 107 13.93 1.13 13.85
N ASP A 108 12.92 0.39 13.38
CA ASP A 108 12.37 0.55 12.03
C ASP A 108 11.14 1.45 12.08
N ARG A 109 11.37 2.76 12.00
CA ARG A 109 10.34 3.80 12.13
C ARG A 109 9.64 4.13 10.80
N ALA A 110 10.15 3.60 9.68
CA ALA A 110 9.57 3.74 8.34
C ALA A 110 8.78 2.47 7.98
N GLY A 111 7.65 2.62 7.30
CA GLY A 111 6.93 1.47 6.75
C GLY A 111 7.59 0.98 5.47
N HIS A 112 7.12 -0.15 4.96
CA HIS A 112 7.68 -0.85 3.81
C HIS A 112 6.67 -0.90 2.67
N TRP A 113 7.16 -0.83 1.43
CA TRP A 113 6.35 -0.90 0.22
C TRP A 113 6.40 -2.29 -0.40
N PHE A 114 5.26 -2.75 -0.88
CA PHE A 114 5.10 -4.06 -1.48
C PHE A 114 4.32 -3.96 -2.78
N LEU A 115 4.75 -4.73 -3.77
CA LEU A 115 4.01 -5.02 -4.99
C LEU A 115 3.16 -6.26 -4.75
N TRP A 116 1.84 -6.09 -4.70
CA TRP A 116 0.94 -7.19 -4.36
C TRP A 116 0.65 -8.07 -5.55
N ARG A 117 0.19 -7.47 -6.65
CA ARG A 117 -0.28 -8.19 -7.83
C ARG A 117 -0.35 -7.29 -9.05
N GLU A 118 -0.27 -7.90 -10.21
CA GLU A 118 -0.55 -7.30 -11.50
C GLU A 118 -2.02 -7.53 -11.87
N MET A 119 -2.60 -6.55 -12.55
CA MET A 119 -4.01 -6.46 -12.91
C MET A 119 -4.14 -6.32 -14.43
N GLU A 120 -5.19 -6.90 -14.98
CA GLU A 120 -5.55 -6.79 -16.39
C GLU A 120 -6.98 -6.28 -16.53
N ALA A 121 -7.23 -5.48 -17.57
CA ALA A 121 -8.56 -4.99 -17.90
C ALA A 121 -9.36 -6.09 -18.60
N ARG A 122 -10.62 -6.25 -18.19
CA ARG A 122 -11.57 -7.19 -18.79
C ARG A 122 -12.77 -6.48 -19.41
#